data_AF-A0A7J5Y480-F1
#
_entry.id   AF-A0A7J5Y480-F1
#
_cell.length_a   1.000
_cell.length_b   1.000
_cell.length_c   1.000
_cell.angle_alpha   90.00
_cell.angle_beta   90.00
_cell.angle_gamma   90.00
#
_symmetry.space_group_name_H-M   'P 1'
#
loop_
_entity.id
_entity.type
_entity.pdbx_description
1 polymer ?
#
loop_
_entity_poly.entity_id
_entity_poly.type
_entity_poly.pdbx_seq_one_letter_code
_entity_poly.pdbx_strand_id
1 'polypeptide(L)'
;MSGRISGVQAKLKEQCPSALYVHCSNHALDLVLQEVAREVRVVADTLNFVRSVSVVVGESSKRKMLFQSMFGDDEANPCRLRDTEETEAILTDVGEQQWRREFYEALDLVTTELDRRFDQEGLQVAALREQTDINAANGEYSGMRDHCCTGARSVR
;
A
#
# COMPACT_ATOMS: atom_id res chain seq x y z
N MET A 1 5.16 -10.36 -4.06
CA MET A 1 4.26 -11.49 -3.74
C MET A 1 3.60 -12.13 -4.97
N SER A 2 3.44 -11.42 -6.09
CA SER A 2 2.73 -11.84 -7.32
C SER A 2 3.60 -12.50 -8.41
N GLY A 3 4.82 -12.96 -8.08
CA GLY A 3 5.75 -13.49 -9.08
C GLY A 3 5.19 -14.72 -9.82
N ARG A 4 5.25 -14.72 -11.16
CA ARG A 4 4.66 -15.75 -12.04
C ARG A 4 5.31 -17.14 -11.94
N ILE A 5 6.61 -17.20 -11.63
CA ILE A 5 7.39 -18.46 -11.68
C ILE A 5 7.66 -19.03 -10.28
N SER A 6 7.93 -18.17 -9.30
CA SER A 6 8.29 -18.59 -7.93
C SER A 6 7.61 -17.77 -6.83
N GLY A 7 6.65 -16.91 -7.21
CA GLY A 7 5.90 -16.11 -6.25
C GLY A 7 4.95 -16.95 -5.41
N VAL A 8 4.65 -16.47 -4.21
CA VAL A 8 3.69 -17.10 -3.29
C VAL A 8 2.35 -17.35 -3.97
N GLN A 9 1.90 -16.40 -4.79
CA GLN A 9 0.69 -16.55 -5.62
C GLN A 9 0.74 -17.79 -6.53
N ALA A 10 1.85 -18.00 -7.24
CA ALA A 10 2.00 -19.12 -8.18
C ALA A 10 1.95 -20.46 -7.45
N LYS A 11 2.70 -20.57 -6.34
CA LYS A 11 2.70 -21.77 -5.49
C LYS A 11 1.34 -22.08 -4.87
N LEU A 12 0.59 -21.05 -4.47
CA LEU A 12 -0.78 -21.24 -3.94
C LEU A 12 -1.73 -21.76 -5.03
N LYS A 13 -1.63 -21.23 -6.25
CA LYS A 13 -2.47 -21.67 -7.37
C LYS A 13 -2.16 -23.10 -7.83
N GLU A 14 -0.92 -23.55 -7.69
CA GLU A 14 -0.54 -24.96 -7.96
C GLU A 14 -1.28 -25.93 -7.03
N GLN A 15 -1.43 -25.58 -5.75
CA GLN A 15 -2.10 -26.41 -4.75
C GLN A 15 -3.63 -26.25 -4.78
N CYS A 16 -4.12 -25.03 -5.03
CA CYS A 16 -5.53 -24.70 -5.05
C CYS A 16 -5.84 -23.79 -6.25
N PRO A 17 -6.28 -24.34 -7.40
CA PRO A 17 -6.56 -23.56 -8.60
C PRO A 17 -7.68 -22.51 -8.42
N SER A 18 -8.58 -22.73 -7.46
CA SER A 18 -9.67 -21.80 -7.12
C SER A 18 -9.26 -20.67 -6.17
N ALA A 19 -7.99 -20.66 -5.73
CA ALA A 19 -7.44 -19.61 -4.87
C ALA A 19 -7.37 -18.27 -5.63
N LEU A 20 -8.00 -17.26 -5.03
CA LEU A 20 -8.01 -15.90 -5.53
C LEU A 20 -6.79 -15.14 -5.00
N TYR A 21 -6.17 -14.34 -5.85
CA TYR A 21 -5.09 -13.45 -5.45
C TYR A 21 -5.64 -12.03 -5.34
N VAL A 22 -5.63 -11.50 -4.13
CA VAL A 22 -6.00 -10.12 -3.81
C VAL A 22 -4.84 -9.48 -3.06
N HIS A 23 -4.53 -8.24 -3.40
CA HIS A 23 -3.60 -7.44 -2.61
C HIS A 23 -4.27 -7.08 -1.28
N CYS A 24 -3.53 -7.13 -0.17
CA CYS A 24 -4.08 -6.63 1.09
C CYS A 24 -4.23 -5.10 1.03
N SER A 25 -5.28 -4.58 1.66
CA SER A 25 -5.60 -3.14 1.64
C SER A 25 -4.42 -2.27 2.07
N ASN A 26 -3.65 -2.71 3.06
CA ASN A 26 -2.47 -1.98 3.54
C ASN A 26 -1.36 -1.90 2.48
N HIS A 27 -1.13 -2.98 1.73
CA HIS A 27 -0.14 -2.97 0.66
C HIS A 27 -0.64 -2.21 -0.57
N ALA A 28 -1.93 -2.32 -0.90
CA ALA A 28 -2.54 -1.52 -1.95
C ALA A 28 -2.41 -0.02 -1.65
N LEU A 29 -2.68 0.39 -0.40
CA LEU A 29 -2.51 1.76 0.07
C LEU A 29 -1.06 2.22 0.01
N ASP A 30 -0.11 1.41 0.49
CA ASP A 30 1.33 1.72 0.39
C ASP A 30 1.75 1.98 -1.07
N LEU A 31 1.25 1.17 -2.01
CA LEU A 31 1.52 1.38 -3.43
C LEU A 31 0.83 2.63 -4.01
N VAL A 32 -0.36 3.02 -3.53
CA VAL A 32 -0.99 4.30 -3.90
C VAL A 32 -0.10 5.45 -3.43
N LEU A 33 0.31 5.43 -2.16
CA LEU A 33 1.13 6.50 -1.58
C LEU A 33 2.47 6.64 -2.30
N GLN A 34 3.11 5.52 -2.65
CA GLN A 34 4.36 5.54 -3.42
C GLN A 34 4.20 6.12 -4.82
N GLU A 35 3.08 5.83 -5.51
CA GLU A 35 2.82 6.38 -6.85
C GLU A 35 2.56 7.89 -6.78
N VAL A 36 1.66 8.31 -5.89
CA VAL A 36 1.34 9.73 -5.68
C VAL A 36 2.59 10.51 -5.28
N ALA A 37 3.39 9.99 -4.35
CA ALA A 37 4.61 10.65 -3.89
C ALA A 37 5.67 10.79 -4.99
N ARG A 38 5.60 10.01 -6.07
CA ARG A 38 6.49 10.12 -7.23
C ARG A 38 6.00 11.15 -8.25
N GLU A 39 4.69 11.25 -8.43
CA GLU A 39 4.08 12.19 -9.38
C GLU A 39 4.08 13.64 -8.84
N VAL A 40 3.91 13.80 -7.52
CA VAL A 40 3.99 15.13 -6.88
C VAL A 40 5.45 15.55 -6.74
N ARG A 41 5.92 16.43 -7.63
CA ARG A 41 7.33 16.87 -7.70
C ARG A 41 7.91 17.33 -6.38
N VAL A 42 7.20 18.20 -5.65
CA VAL A 42 7.69 18.72 -4.35
C VAL A 42 7.93 17.60 -3.35
N VAL A 43 7.03 16.62 -3.31
CA VAL A 43 7.15 15.45 -2.43
C VAL A 43 8.31 14.56 -2.89
N ALA A 44 8.38 14.25 -4.19
CA ALA A 44 9.45 13.44 -4.77
C ALA A 44 10.83 14.04 -4.51
N ASP A 45 11.00 15.34 -4.77
CA ASP A 45 12.26 16.07 -4.58
C ASP A 45 12.66 16.11 -3.11
N THR A 46 11.71 16.37 -2.21
CA THR A 46 11.95 16.37 -0.76
C THR A 46 12.41 14.99 -0.27
N LEU A 47 11.71 13.92 -0.67
CA LEU A 47 12.08 12.56 -0.30
C LEU A 47 13.45 12.14 -0.88
N ASN A 48 13.74 12.55 -2.12
CA ASN A 48 15.04 12.32 -2.74
C ASN A 48 16.17 13.09 -2.04
N PHE A 49 15.90 14.31 -1.60
CA PHE A 49 16.84 15.11 -0.81
C PHE A 49 17.13 14.44 0.54
N VAL A 50 16.09 14.04 1.27
CA VAL A 50 16.24 13.30 2.54
C VAL A 50 17.04 12.02 2.35
N ARG A 51 16.74 11.24 1.30
CA ARG A 51 17.52 10.05 0.94
C ARG A 51 18.99 10.40 0.67
N SER A 52 19.26 11.47 -0.07
CA SER A 52 20.63 11.89 -0.38
C SER A 52 21.41 12.24 0.89
N VAL A 53 20.79 12.97 1.81
CA VAL A 53 21.37 13.27 3.13
C VAL A 53 21.64 11.97 3.90
N SER A 54 20.66 11.06 3.94
CA SER A 54 20.81 9.77 4.62
C SER A 54 21.97 8.94 4.05
N VAL A 55 22.14 8.92 2.73
CA VAL A 55 23.27 8.24 2.08
C VAL A 55 24.59 8.89 2.47
N VAL A 56 24.67 10.23 2.41
CA VAL A 56 25.87 10.96 2.83
C VAL A 56 26.24 10.63 4.28
N VAL A 57 25.28 10.60 5.21
CA VAL A 57 25.53 10.22 6.60
C VAL A 57 25.97 8.75 6.72
N GLY A 58 25.28 7.84 6.05
CA GLY A 58 25.52 6.40 6.13
C GLY A 58 26.85 5.92 5.53
N GLU A 59 27.30 6.55 4.45
CA GLU A 59 28.53 6.21 3.72
C GLU A 59 29.82 6.60 4.49
N SER A 60 29.71 7.32 5.61
CA SER A 60 30.87 7.61 6.47
C SER A 60 30.60 7.20 7.90
N SER A 61 31.37 6.23 8.39
CA SER A 61 31.30 5.78 9.77
C SER A 61 31.50 6.94 10.77
N LYS A 62 32.30 7.95 10.41
CA LYS A 62 32.48 9.17 11.23
C LYS A 62 31.21 10.03 11.27
N ARG A 63 30.59 10.29 10.11
CA ARG A 63 29.34 11.08 10.04
C ARG A 63 28.18 10.33 10.67
N LYS A 64 28.09 9.02 10.47
CA LYS A 64 27.11 8.15 11.12
C LYS A 64 27.26 8.19 12.64
N MET A 65 28.47 8.04 13.17
CA MET A 65 28.74 8.12 14.61
C MET A 65 28.38 9.49 15.19
N LEU A 66 28.71 10.58 14.48
CA LEU A 66 28.33 11.94 14.88
C LEU A 66 26.80 12.14 14.87
N PHE A 67 26.13 11.62 13.84
CA PHE A 67 24.68 11.67 13.73
C PHE A 67 24.01 10.90 14.87
N GLN A 68 24.48 9.68 15.16
CA GLN A 68 24.02 8.87 16.30
C GLN A 68 24.30 9.56 17.64
N SER A 69 25.43 10.25 17.81
CA SER A 69 25.72 10.96 19.05
C SER A 69 24.85 12.22 19.23
N MET A 70 24.37 12.83 18.13
CA MET A 70 23.45 13.98 18.17
C MET A 70 22.00 13.57 18.39
N PHE A 71 21.55 12.48 17.78
CA PHE A 71 20.14 12.11 17.69
C PHE A 71 19.77 10.79 18.39
N GLY A 72 20.74 10.06 18.96
CA GLY A 72 20.53 8.76 19.60
C GLY A 72 20.47 7.59 18.61
N ASP A 73 20.68 6.37 19.13
CA ASP A 73 20.44 5.11 18.40
C ASP A 73 18.96 4.70 18.55
N ASP A 74 18.04 5.47 17.99
CA ASP A 74 16.63 5.08 18.01
C ASP A 74 16.37 3.99 16.94
N GLU A 75 16.58 2.73 17.34
CA GLU A 75 15.83 1.55 16.84
C GLU A 75 14.33 1.65 17.19
N ALA A 76 13.92 2.64 17.98
CA ALA A 76 12.53 2.95 18.23
C ALA A 76 11.94 3.71 17.03
N ASN A 77 11.20 2.97 16.19
CA ASN A 77 10.08 3.38 15.32
C ASN A 77 10.07 4.86 14.90
N PRO A 78 10.16 5.21 13.59
CA PRO A 78 10.31 6.58 13.12
C PRO A 78 9.40 7.52 13.89
N CYS A 79 10.01 8.44 14.65
CA CYS A 79 9.29 9.43 15.44
C CYS A 79 8.27 10.07 14.51
N ARG A 80 6.97 9.89 14.80
CA ARG A 80 5.91 10.66 14.15
C ARG A 80 6.36 12.11 14.21
N LEU A 81 6.49 12.74 13.05
CA LEU A 81 6.78 14.16 12.92
C LEU A 81 5.85 14.90 13.90
N ARG A 82 6.39 15.36 15.04
CA ARG A 82 5.60 16.14 15.99
C ARG A 82 5.47 17.53 15.38
N ASP A 83 4.27 18.07 15.50
CA ASP A 83 3.86 19.34 14.91
C ASP A 83 4.94 20.41 15.06
N THR A 84 5.38 20.97 13.93
CA THR A 84 6.18 22.18 13.90
C THR A 84 5.27 23.37 14.22
N GLU A 85 5.50 24.04 15.34
CA GLU A 85 4.65 25.13 15.86
C GLU A 85 4.73 26.44 15.05
N GLU A 86 5.64 26.56 14.07
CA GLU A 86 5.84 27.83 13.37
C GLU A 86 5.71 27.67 11.86
N THR A 87 4.59 28.17 11.34
CA THR A 87 4.40 28.41 9.91
C THR A 87 5.09 29.73 9.57
N GLU A 88 6.33 29.68 9.09
CA GLU A 88 6.99 30.89 8.60
C GLU A 88 6.26 31.40 7.35
N ALA A 89 5.62 32.55 7.50
CA ALA A 89 4.85 33.22 6.47
C ALA A 89 5.76 33.84 5.41
N ILE A 90 6.08 33.07 4.37
CA ILE A 90 6.53 33.62 3.09
C ILE A 90 5.68 33.01 1.97
N LEU A 91 4.40 33.40 1.93
CA LEU A 91 3.52 33.14 0.79
C LEU A 91 3.29 34.44 0.05
N THR A 92 3.81 34.53 -1.18
CA THR A 92 3.35 35.51 -2.17
C THR A 92 2.03 35.03 -2.76
N ASP A 93 1.14 35.93 -3.19
CA ASP A 93 -0.18 35.59 -3.80
C ASP A 93 -0.03 34.61 -4.99
N VAL A 94 1.06 34.73 -5.76
CA VAL A 94 1.41 33.80 -6.84
C VAL A 94 1.81 32.42 -6.31
N GLY A 95 2.54 32.38 -5.19
CA GLY A 95 2.89 31.14 -4.51
C GLY A 95 1.65 30.43 -3.97
N GLU A 96 0.73 31.15 -3.31
CA GLU A 96 -0.50 30.58 -2.75
C GLU A 96 -1.34 29.84 -3.81
N GLN A 97 -1.50 30.42 -5.00
CA GLN A 97 -2.24 29.77 -6.09
C GLN A 97 -1.51 28.54 -6.66
N GLN A 98 -0.17 28.57 -6.70
CA GLN A 98 0.63 27.42 -7.11
C GLN A 98 0.47 26.25 -6.12
N TRP A 99 0.63 26.49 -4.82
CA TRP A 99 0.46 25.46 -3.78
C TRP A 99 -0.96 24.89 -3.78
N ARG A 100 -1.97 25.74 -3.96
CA ARG A 100 -3.36 25.30 -4.04
C ARG A 100 -3.59 24.38 -5.25
N ARG A 101 -3.01 24.70 -6.40
CA ARG A 101 -3.07 23.84 -7.59
C ARG A 101 -2.40 22.49 -7.34
N GLU A 102 -1.16 22.50 -6.85
CA GLU A 102 -0.39 21.28 -6.59
C GLU A 102 -1.08 20.39 -5.53
N PHE A 103 -1.73 21.00 -4.54
CA PHE A 103 -2.52 20.29 -3.53
C PHE A 103 -3.72 19.55 -4.13
N TYR A 104 -4.54 20.22 -4.94
CA TYR A 104 -5.70 19.57 -5.55
C TYR A 104 -5.28 18.53 -6.60
N GLU A 105 -4.20 18.77 -7.34
CA GLU A 105 -3.62 17.78 -8.25
C GLU A 105 -3.18 16.51 -7.51
N ALA A 106 -2.56 16.66 -6.33
CA ALA A 106 -2.22 15.53 -5.47
C ALA A 106 -3.46 14.78 -4.97
N LEU A 107 -4.53 15.50 -4.57
CA LEU A 107 -5.79 14.86 -4.14
C LEU A 107 -6.44 14.07 -5.27
N ASP A 108 -6.51 14.65 -6.47
CA ASP A 108 -7.09 13.99 -7.64
C ASP A 108 -6.31 12.72 -8.00
N LEU A 109 -4.97 12.77 -7.91
CA LEU A 109 -4.10 11.60 -8.09
C LEU A 109 -4.35 10.53 -7.03
N VAL A 110 -4.45 10.91 -5.75
CA VAL A 110 -4.76 9.96 -4.66
C VAL A 110 -6.09 9.27 -4.89
N THR A 111 -7.14 10.03 -5.19
CA THR A 111 -8.47 9.47 -5.44
C THR A 111 -8.44 8.53 -6.65
N THR A 112 -7.81 8.93 -7.74
CA THR A 112 -7.68 8.11 -8.95
C THR A 112 -6.95 6.79 -8.67
N GLU A 113 -5.83 6.83 -7.93
CA GLU A 113 -5.07 5.62 -7.61
C GLU A 113 -5.75 4.73 -6.57
N LEU A 114 -6.51 5.31 -5.63
CA LEU A 114 -7.36 4.55 -4.72
C LEU A 114 -8.45 3.81 -5.52
N ASP A 115 -9.20 4.51 -6.35
CA ASP A 115 -10.26 3.91 -7.15
C ASP A 115 -9.70 2.79 -8.05
N ARG A 116 -8.59 3.06 -8.76
CA ARG A 116 -7.95 2.06 -9.63
C ARG A 116 -7.48 0.80 -8.89
N ARG A 117 -7.07 0.92 -7.61
CA ARG A 117 -6.52 -0.21 -6.84
C ARG A 117 -7.54 -0.93 -5.99
N PHE A 118 -8.59 -0.25 -5.55
CA PHE A 118 -9.66 -0.83 -4.76
C PHE A 118 -10.83 -1.31 -5.62
N ASP A 119 -11.02 -0.80 -6.84
CA ASP A 119 -12.01 -1.31 -7.80
C ASP A 119 -11.44 -2.41 -8.72
N GLN A 120 -10.83 -3.43 -8.10
CA GLN A 120 -10.33 -4.60 -8.82
C GLN A 120 -11.39 -5.70 -8.84
N GLU A 121 -11.58 -6.36 -9.98
CA GLU A 121 -12.48 -7.51 -10.14
C GLU A 121 -12.21 -8.60 -9.08
N GLY A 122 -10.94 -8.83 -8.75
CA GLY A 122 -10.55 -9.77 -7.69
C GLY A 122 -11.09 -9.38 -6.31
N LEU A 123 -11.18 -8.08 -5.99
CA LEU A 123 -11.75 -7.64 -4.72
C LEU A 123 -13.28 -7.80 -4.70
N GLN A 124 -13.94 -7.52 -5.83
CA GLN A 124 -15.38 -7.72 -5.98
C GLN A 124 -15.76 -9.21 -5.84
N VAL A 125 -15.01 -10.11 -6.47
CA VAL A 125 -15.21 -11.57 -6.36
C VAL A 125 -14.96 -12.06 -4.93
N ALA A 126 -13.96 -11.50 -4.24
CA ALA A 126 -13.70 -11.82 -2.83
C ALA A 126 -14.88 -11.37 -1.95
N ALA A 127 -15.35 -10.13 -2.11
CA ALA A 127 -16.49 -9.60 -1.37
C ALA A 127 -17.78 -10.39 -1.63
N LEU A 128 -18.02 -10.82 -2.87
CA LEU A 128 -19.17 -11.65 -3.22
C LEU A 128 -19.09 -13.02 -2.52
N ARG A 129 -17.92 -13.67 -2.51
CA ARG A 129 -17.74 -14.95 -1.82
C ARG A 129 -17.96 -14.80 -0.30
N GLU A 130 -17.40 -13.76 0.30
CA GLU A 130 -17.60 -13.45 1.71
C GLU A 130 -19.09 -13.24 2.03
N GLN A 131 -19.80 -12.45 1.22
CA GLN A 131 -21.24 -12.23 1.40
C GLN A 131 -22.05 -13.53 1.25
N THR A 132 -21.66 -14.38 0.31
CA THR A 132 -22.27 -15.69 0.07
C THR A 132 -22.13 -16.58 1.31
N ASP A 133 -20.94 -16.62 1.90
CA ASP A 133 -20.65 -17.39 3.12
C ASP A 133 -21.39 -16.83 4.34
N ILE A 134 -21.49 -15.50 4.48
CA ILE A 134 -22.27 -14.84 5.54
C ILE A 134 -23.77 -15.18 5.41
N ASN A 135 -24.32 -15.08 4.20
CA ASN A 135 -25.73 -15.40 3.94
C ASN A 135 -26.03 -16.88 4.20
N ALA A 136 -25.08 -17.77 3.88
CA ALA A 136 -25.15 -19.18 4.23
C ALA A 136 -25.14 -19.42 5.74
N ALA A 137 -24.27 -18.73 6.48
CA ALA A 137 -24.23 -18.80 7.93
C ALA A 137 -25.51 -18.27 8.59
N ASN A 138 -26.14 -17.25 8.01
CA ASN A 138 -27.39 -16.66 8.48
C ASN A 138 -28.65 -17.45 8.07
N GLY A 139 -28.50 -18.52 7.28
CA GLY A 139 -29.63 -19.36 6.84
C GLY A 139 -30.47 -18.75 5.72
N GLU A 140 -30.02 -17.66 5.10
CA GLU A 140 -30.70 -16.96 4.01
C GLU A 140 -30.34 -17.54 2.62
N TYR A 141 -29.65 -18.68 2.58
CA TYR A 141 -29.14 -19.25 1.32
C TYR A 141 -30.22 -19.95 0.51
N SER A 142 -30.81 -19.22 -0.44
CA SER A 142 -31.69 -19.79 -1.47
C SER A 142 -30.87 -20.48 -2.56
N GLY A 143 -30.44 -21.72 -2.28
CA GLY A 143 -30.26 -22.80 -3.25
C GLY A 143 -29.18 -22.69 -4.34
N MET A 144 -28.11 -23.47 -4.17
CA MET A 144 -27.55 -24.27 -5.27
C MET A 144 -27.15 -25.63 -4.71
N ARG A 145 -27.97 -26.66 -4.99
CA ARG A 145 -27.59 -28.05 -4.82
C ARG A 145 -26.77 -28.50 -6.02
N ASP A 146 -25.80 -29.35 -5.74
CA ASP A 146 -25.18 -30.35 -6.62
C ASP A 146 -24.19 -29.87 -7.69
N HIS A 147 -22.89 -29.93 -7.37
CA HIS A 147 -21.89 -30.78 -8.06
C HIS A 147 -20.48 -30.33 -7.71
N CYS A 148 -19.74 -31.19 -6.99
CA CYS A 148 -18.31 -31.48 -7.17
C CYS A 148 -17.70 -31.82 -5.80
N CYS A 149 -17.80 -33.08 -5.38
CA CYS A 149 -16.82 -33.78 -4.52
C CYS A 149 -17.30 -35.22 -4.27
N THR A 150 -17.48 -36.02 -5.32
CA THR A 150 -17.54 -37.49 -5.21
C THR A 150 -16.44 -38.09 -6.08
N GLY A 151 -15.25 -38.23 -5.49
CA GLY A 151 -14.07 -38.73 -6.18
C GLY A 151 -13.02 -39.31 -5.23
N ALA A 152 -13.44 -39.97 -4.15
CA ALA A 152 -12.56 -40.81 -3.34
C ALA A 152 -13.24 -42.17 -3.14
N ARG A 153 -13.29 -42.99 -4.19
CA ARG A 153 -13.54 -44.42 -4.04
C ARG A 153 -12.20 -45.12 -3.80
N SER A 154 -12.10 -45.65 -2.58
CA SER A 154 -11.37 -46.84 -2.17
C SER A 154 -10.95 -47.76 -3.33
N VAL A 155 -9.65 -48.06 -3.40
CA VAL A 155 -9.16 -49.37 -3.83
C VAL A 155 -8.12 -49.81 -2.80
N ARG A 156 -8.28 -51.07 -2.42
CA ARG A 156 -7.50 -51.85 -1.45
C ARG A 156 -6.04 -51.99 -1.86
#